data_AF-A0A536USK1-F1
#
_entry.id   AF-A0A536USK1-F1
#
_cell.length_a   1.000
_cell.length_b   1.000
_cell.length_c   1.000
_cell.angle_alpha   90.00
_cell.angle_beta   90.00
_cell.angle_gamma   90.00
#
_symmetry.space_group_name_H-M   'P 1'
#
loop_
_entity.id
_entity.type
_entity.pdbx_description
1 polymer ?
#
loop_
_entity_poly.entity_id
_entity_poly.type
_entity_poly.pdbx_seq_one_letter_code
_entity_poly.pdbx_strand_id
1 'polypeptide(L)'
;MTTPYRAICLFAAASIVLSGCVTAPLQAPGDDLREAKAGSVLRSLSIDRAVEDRILALDPERIGEDDVRDALAKGPTPRIFEVHGGIYPVQVLMQSFAEFLIGMGYPENRIRDPGDGAFSRSPYELSEHQAGEIAWYYEHEGVRPILVGHSQGGIQVVKILHELAGTFGPTRRVFNPVTRELEERTTIIDPLSGRERPVVGVSVSYAAVVGTGGWALVLPVHWKVVNVIRAIPDTVDDFTGYRIGLDFFAWDAPGLEAVKTFHAEGKAKVRNVTLPAVYSHVFVPATSQLAESTAMRTWLNAFDPDNEAGRAAVPDAAATNVMFAADVWHSIKKHWCLEAQQLIRARRAAR
;
A
#
# COMPACT_ATOMS: atom_id res chain seq x y z
N MET A 1 37.66 -52.97 -1.82
CA MET A 1 36.70 -53.15 -0.71
C MET A 1 37.30 -52.54 0.55
N THR A 2 36.47 -51.82 1.32
CA THR A 2 36.63 -51.33 2.71
C THR A 2 37.68 -50.25 3.05
N THR A 3 37.22 -49.01 3.19
CA THR A 3 37.66 -47.95 4.14
C THR A 3 37.40 -48.38 5.60
N PRO A 4 37.69 -47.63 6.70
CA PRO A 4 38.47 -46.38 6.93
C PRO A 4 39.29 -46.32 8.26
N TYR A 5 40.20 -45.34 8.44
CA TYR A 5 40.58 -44.74 9.76
C TYR A 5 41.10 -43.31 9.49
N ARG A 6 40.32 -42.26 9.78
CA ARG A 6 40.39 -41.38 10.96
C ARG A 6 41.73 -40.62 11.15
N ALA A 7 41.57 -39.30 11.26
CA ALA A 7 42.49 -38.29 11.80
C ALA A 7 43.47 -37.63 10.81
N ILE A 8 42.98 -36.60 10.11
CA ILE A 8 43.72 -35.34 10.03
C ILE A 8 42.78 -34.22 10.51
N CYS A 9 43.28 -33.55 11.54
CA CYS A 9 42.66 -32.51 12.33
C CYS A 9 42.33 -31.24 11.53
N LEU A 10 41.26 -30.58 11.99
CA LEU A 10 41.14 -29.14 12.20
C LEU A 10 41.99 -28.26 11.27
N PHE A 11 41.40 -27.75 10.18
CA PHE A 11 41.69 -26.40 9.63
C PHE A 11 40.63 -26.06 8.57
N ALA A 12 39.38 -25.84 9.00
CA ALA A 12 38.35 -25.21 8.17
C ALA A 12 37.25 -24.55 9.03
N ALA A 13 37.63 -24.03 10.19
CA ALA A 13 36.72 -23.33 11.10
C ALA A 13 37.42 -22.09 11.68
N ALA A 14 37.71 -21.13 10.80
CA ALA A 14 37.95 -19.73 11.15
C ALA A 14 38.24 -18.97 9.85
N SER A 15 37.28 -18.15 9.41
CA SER A 15 37.40 -16.97 8.53
C SER A 15 36.23 -16.87 7.56
N ILE A 16 35.04 -16.51 8.06
CA ILE A 16 34.21 -15.42 7.50
C ILE A 16 33.59 -14.77 8.75
N VAL A 17 34.31 -13.77 9.23
CA VAL A 17 33.88 -12.85 10.28
C VAL A 17 33.04 -11.77 9.61
N LEU A 18 31.77 -11.71 10.01
CA LEU A 18 30.95 -10.51 10.20
C LEU A 18 31.04 -9.41 9.11
N SER A 19 30.32 -9.62 8.00
CA SER A 19 29.58 -8.51 7.38
C SER A 19 28.20 -8.47 8.00
N GLY A 20 28.15 -8.05 9.27
CA GLY A 20 26.89 -7.71 9.91
C GLY A 20 26.38 -6.42 9.29
N CYS A 21 25.47 -6.51 8.32
CA CYS A 21 24.50 -5.44 8.14
C CYS A 21 23.80 -5.28 9.49
N VAL A 22 24.10 -4.20 10.20
CA VAL A 22 23.28 -3.75 11.31
C VAL A 22 21.98 -3.26 10.68
N THR A 23 21.10 -4.18 10.30
CA THR A 23 19.67 -3.89 10.33
C THR A 23 19.37 -3.75 11.80
N ALA A 24 19.21 -2.50 12.26
CA ALA A 24 18.56 -2.27 13.55
C ALA A 24 17.30 -3.15 13.55
N PRO A 25 17.05 -3.96 14.60
CA PRO A 25 15.78 -4.66 14.70
C PRO A 25 14.69 -3.59 14.52
N LEU A 26 13.76 -3.83 13.59
CA LEU A 26 12.54 -3.02 13.49
C LEU A 26 12.04 -2.84 14.92
N GLN A 27 12.09 -1.60 15.40
CA GLN A 27 11.74 -1.30 16.77
C GLN A 27 10.34 -1.86 16.98
N ALA A 28 10.24 -2.90 17.83
CA ALA A 28 8.96 -3.48 18.17
C ALA A 28 8.04 -2.31 18.53
N PRO A 29 6.80 -2.30 18.04
CA PRO A 29 5.89 -1.23 18.37
C PRO A 29 5.91 -1.04 19.88
N GLY A 30 6.17 0.19 20.34
CA GLY A 30 6.33 0.47 21.76
C GLY A 30 5.12 -0.03 22.56
N ASP A 31 5.32 -0.35 23.84
CA ASP A 31 4.29 -0.88 24.75
C ASP A 31 2.97 -0.06 24.82
N ASP A 32 2.95 1.13 24.23
CA ASP A 32 1.84 2.09 24.13
C ASP A 32 0.75 1.74 23.09
N LEU A 33 0.94 0.72 22.23
CA LEU A 33 -0.07 0.29 21.23
C LEU A 33 -1.08 -0.75 21.73
N ARG A 34 -1.12 -1.04 23.03
CA ARG A 34 -1.97 -2.13 23.56
C ARG A 34 -3.45 -1.76 23.70
N GLU A 35 -3.81 -0.48 23.80
CA GLU A 35 -5.20 -0.08 24.00
C GLU A 35 -5.48 1.31 23.42
N ALA A 36 -6.31 1.36 22.38
CA ALA A 36 -6.77 2.61 21.80
C ALA A 36 -7.68 3.37 22.77
N LYS A 37 -7.27 4.57 23.17
CA LYS A 37 -8.08 5.46 24.02
C LYS A 37 -8.52 6.69 23.26
N ALA A 38 -9.73 7.19 23.54
CA ALA A 38 -10.27 8.38 22.91
C ALA A 38 -9.30 9.58 23.02
N GLY A 39 -9.00 10.18 21.87
CA GLY A 39 -8.07 11.30 21.71
C GLY A 39 -6.60 10.99 22.02
N SER A 40 -6.22 9.72 22.25
CA SER A 40 -4.82 9.34 22.52
C SER A 40 -3.91 9.72 21.36
N VAL A 41 -4.30 9.39 20.13
CA VAL A 41 -3.58 9.73 18.90
C VAL A 41 -3.34 11.25 18.78
N LEU A 42 -4.37 12.07 18.97
CA LEU A 42 -4.22 13.53 18.89
C LEU A 42 -3.29 14.08 19.99
N ARG A 43 -3.35 13.51 21.21
CA ARG A 43 -2.48 13.93 22.32
C ARG A 43 -1.03 13.48 22.13
N SER A 44 -0.80 12.30 21.57
CA SER A 44 0.53 11.74 21.34
C SER A 44 1.21 12.31 20.10
N LEU A 45 0.46 12.96 19.20
CA LEU A 45 1.00 13.55 17.98
C LEU A 45 1.97 14.71 18.27
N SER A 46 3.26 14.35 18.33
CA SER A 46 4.39 15.24 18.50
C SER A 46 5.06 15.50 17.15
N ILE A 47 4.79 16.68 16.58
CA ILE A 47 5.39 17.16 15.34
C ILE A 47 5.88 18.58 15.59
N ASP A 48 7.04 18.94 15.03
CA ASP A 48 7.52 20.31 15.07
C ASP A 48 6.52 21.27 14.41
N ARG A 49 6.35 22.46 15.01
CA ARG A 49 5.33 23.40 14.55
C ARG A 49 5.58 23.88 13.13
N ALA A 50 6.84 24.09 12.74
CA ALA A 50 7.19 24.51 11.39
C ALA A 50 6.92 23.40 10.37
N VAL A 51 7.12 22.13 10.74
CA VAL A 51 6.74 20.99 9.89
C VAL A 51 5.23 20.94 9.69
N GLU A 52 4.44 21.14 10.74
CA GLU A 52 2.97 21.18 10.60
C GLU A 52 2.49 22.31 9.69
N ASP A 53 3.02 23.53 9.89
CA ASP A 53 2.65 24.69 9.08
C ASP A 53 3.05 24.47 7.62
N ARG A 54 4.19 23.81 7.35
CA ARG A 54 4.59 23.42 6.00
C ARG A 54 3.63 22.40 5.39
N ILE A 55 3.29 21.32 6.11
CA ILE A 55 2.34 20.29 5.62
C ILE A 55 0.98 20.92 5.28
N LEU A 56 0.47 21.80 6.13
CA LEU A 56 -0.82 22.46 5.91
C LEU A 56 -0.84 23.44 4.73
N ALA A 57 0.33 23.92 4.31
CA ALA A 57 0.50 24.81 3.17
C ALA A 57 0.69 24.06 1.83
N LEU A 58 0.94 22.75 1.87
CA LEU A 58 1.11 21.94 0.66
C LEU A 58 -0.18 21.88 -0.15
N ASP A 59 -0.03 21.92 -1.48
CA ASP A 59 -1.08 21.56 -2.43
C ASP A 59 -1.01 20.04 -2.68
N PRO A 60 -2.04 19.26 -2.26
CA PRO A 60 -2.04 17.80 -2.42
C PRO A 60 -1.85 17.32 -3.86
N GLU A 61 -2.23 18.12 -4.86
CA GLU A 61 -2.07 17.73 -6.29
C GLU A 61 -0.66 18.00 -6.81
N ARG A 62 0.19 18.72 -6.05
CA ARG A 62 1.50 19.20 -6.50
C ARG A 62 2.59 19.02 -5.44
N ILE A 63 2.83 17.76 -5.07
CA ILE A 63 3.85 17.40 -4.08
C ILE A 63 5.18 17.07 -4.78
N GLY A 64 6.22 17.86 -4.48
CA GLY A 64 7.58 17.65 -4.98
C GLY A 64 8.45 16.76 -4.08
N GLU A 65 9.68 16.50 -4.52
CA GLU A 65 10.68 15.73 -3.76
C GLU A 65 11.01 16.38 -2.40
N ASP A 66 11.19 17.71 -2.40
CA ASP A 66 11.49 18.46 -1.18
C ASP A 66 10.33 18.45 -0.19
N ASP A 67 9.08 18.43 -0.67
CA ASP A 67 7.90 18.34 0.19
C ASP A 67 7.80 16.98 0.86
N VAL A 68 8.13 15.91 0.13
CA VAL A 68 8.25 14.56 0.69
C VAL A 68 9.33 14.53 1.77
N ARG A 69 10.56 14.92 1.42
CA ARG A 69 11.72 14.80 2.31
C ARG A 69 11.60 15.69 3.56
N ASP A 70 11.19 16.94 3.37
CA ASP A 70 11.32 17.95 4.41
C ASP A 70 10.04 18.19 5.21
N ALA A 71 8.88 17.73 4.72
CA ALA A 71 7.59 17.89 5.39
C ALA A 71 6.89 16.54 5.63
N LEU A 72 6.46 15.83 4.57
CA LEU A 72 5.60 14.66 4.72
C LEU A 72 6.29 13.53 5.48
N ALA A 73 7.54 13.20 5.17
CA ALA A 73 8.33 12.16 5.86
C ALA A 73 8.57 12.43 7.35
N LYS A 74 8.37 13.68 7.80
CA LYS A 74 8.52 14.11 9.19
C LYS A 74 7.17 14.27 9.91
N GLY A 75 6.06 13.99 9.22
CA GLY A 75 4.70 14.13 9.72
C GLY A 75 3.96 12.79 9.82
N PRO A 76 2.62 12.85 9.99
CA PRO A 76 1.79 11.65 9.93
C PRO A 76 1.94 11.00 8.56
N THR A 77 2.13 9.68 8.54
CA THR A 77 2.36 8.93 7.31
C THR A 77 1.46 7.70 7.29
N PRO A 78 0.56 7.57 6.29
CA PRO A 78 -0.25 6.37 6.12
C PRO A 78 0.62 5.11 6.03
N ARG A 79 0.02 3.95 6.28
CA ARG A 79 0.63 2.68 5.87
C ARG A 79 0.27 2.36 4.44
N ILE A 80 1.19 1.74 3.72
CA ILE A 80 0.92 1.16 2.40
C ILE A 80 0.84 -0.36 2.57
N PHE A 81 -0.34 -0.90 2.28
CA PHE A 81 -0.56 -2.33 2.18
C PHE A 81 -0.36 -2.74 0.73
N GLU A 82 0.82 -3.27 0.44
CA GLU A 82 1.08 -3.94 -0.83
C GLU A 82 0.54 -5.37 -0.78
N VAL A 83 -0.21 -5.79 -1.79
CA VAL A 83 -0.76 -7.15 -1.89
C VAL A 83 -0.31 -7.79 -3.19
N HIS A 84 0.42 -8.89 -3.09
CA HIS A 84 1.05 -9.53 -4.25
C HIS A 84 0.13 -10.52 -4.99
N GLY A 85 0.48 -10.85 -6.24
CA GLY A 85 -0.38 -11.56 -7.19
C GLY A 85 -0.47 -13.09 -7.10
N GLY A 86 0.12 -13.70 -6.08
CA GLY A 86 0.14 -15.16 -5.92
C GLY A 86 1.42 -15.65 -5.24
N ILE A 87 1.78 -16.90 -5.43
CA ILE A 87 3.02 -17.46 -4.85
C ILE A 87 4.29 -16.93 -5.55
N TYR A 88 5.46 -17.24 -4.98
CA TYR A 88 6.78 -16.90 -5.52
C TYR A 88 6.86 -17.17 -7.05
N PRO A 89 7.41 -16.25 -7.86
CA PRO A 89 8.24 -15.09 -7.49
C PRO A 89 7.53 -13.74 -7.36
N VAL A 90 6.18 -13.68 -7.43
CA VAL A 90 5.44 -12.40 -7.53
C VAL A 90 5.60 -11.51 -6.28
N GLN A 91 5.87 -12.11 -5.12
CA GLN A 91 6.23 -11.39 -3.89
C GLN A 91 7.48 -10.52 -4.07
N VAL A 92 8.50 -11.01 -4.79
CA VAL A 92 9.75 -10.27 -5.06
C VAL A 92 9.48 -9.07 -5.97
N LEU A 93 8.51 -9.20 -6.88
CA LEU A 93 8.12 -8.10 -7.77
C LEU A 93 7.40 -7.00 -7.00
N MET A 94 6.48 -7.34 -6.08
CA MET A 94 5.91 -6.31 -5.19
C MET A 94 6.98 -5.71 -4.28
N GLN A 95 7.92 -6.49 -3.75
CA GLN A 95 9.06 -5.91 -3.02
C GLN A 95 9.84 -4.89 -3.87
N SER A 96 10.01 -5.10 -5.17
CA SER A 96 10.63 -4.10 -6.06
C SER A 96 9.82 -2.79 -6.10
N PHE A 97 8.49 -2.85 -5.99
CA PHE A 97 7.66 -1.66 -5.86
C PHE A 97 7.82 -0.98 -4.49
N ALA A 98 7.90 -1.74 -3.40
CA ALA A 98 8.23 -1.18 -2.08
C ALA A 98 9.59 -0.47 -2.08
N GLU A 99 10.61 -1.09 -2.68
CA GLU A 99 11.96 -0.52 -2.82
C GLU A 99 11.95 0.76 -3.67
N PHE A 100 11.13 0.81 -4.71
CA PHE A 100 10.87 2.03 -5.47
C PHE A 100 10.31 3.14 -4.56
N LEU A 101 9.24 2.86 -3.80
CA LEU A 101 8.63 3.84 -2.90
C LEU A 101 9.62 4.37 -1.86
N ILE A 102 10.44 3.48 -1.30
CA ILE A 102 11.52 3.85 -0.35
C ILE A 102 12.54 4.76 -1.03
N GLY A 103 12.98 4.41 -2.24
CA GLY A 103 13.89 5.23 -3.04
C GLY A 103 13.31 6.59 -3.43
N MET A 104 11.98 6.71 -3.51
CA MET A 104 11.27 7.99 -3.71
C MET A 104 11.07 8.79 -2.41
N GLY A 105 11.43 8.23 -1.25
CA GLY A 105 11.39 8.90 0.05
C GLY A 105 10.25 8.48 0.98
N TYR A 106 9.49 7.43 0.63
CA TYR A 106 8.48 6.89 1.54
C TYR A 106 9.12 6.11 2.69
N PRO A 107 8.68 6.27 3.95
CA PRO A 107 9.29 5.57 5.09
C PRO A 107 9.10 4.05 5.02
N GLU A 108 10.19 3.27 5.06
CA GLU A 108 10.18 1.80 4.96
C GLU A 108 9.30 1.13 6.03
N ASN A 109 9.33 1.64 7.27
CA ASN A 109 8.52 1.13 8.37
C ASN A 109 7.01 1.34 8.20
N ARG A 110 6.60 2.14 7.22
CA ARG A 110 5.20 2.35 6.82
C ARG A 110 4.76 1.42 5.69
N ILE A 111 5.67 0.63 5.13
CA ILE A 111 5.39 -0.40 4.12
C ILE A 111 5.47 -1.79 4.74
N ARG A 112 6.50 -2.05 5.56
CA ARG A 112 6.71 -3.37 6.15
C ARG A 112 5.61 -3.75 7.15
N ASP A 113 5.23 -5.04 7.13
CA ASP A 113 4.50 -5.71 8.20
C ASP A 113 5.29 -5.57 9.51
N PRO A 114 4.70 -5.07 10.60
CA PRO A 114 5.41 -4.95 11.88
C PRO A 114 5.61 -6.30 12.60
N GLY A 115 4.81 -7.31 12.30
CA GLY A 115 4.88 -8.65 12.88
C GLY A 115 5.89 -9.59 12.20
N ASP A 116 6.09 -9.52 10.89
CA ASP A 116 7.07 -10.38 10.18
C ASP A 116 8.09 -9.64 9.29
N GLY A 117 7.93 -8.33 9.11
CA GLY A 117 8.82 -7.50 8.29
C GLY A 117 8.59 -7.63 6.78
N ALA A 118 7.60 -8.39 6.30
CA ALA A 118 7.33 -8.56 4.88
C ALA A 118 6.93 -7.24 4.20
N PHE A 119 7.35 -7.06 2.96
CA PHE A 119 6.98 -5.88 2.14
C PHE A 119 5.59 -5.97 1.53
N SER A 120 5.00 -7.16 1.46
CA SER A 120 3.67 -7.35 0.89
C SER A 120 2.91 -8.47 1.60
N ARG A 121 1.58 -8.37 1.51
CA ARG A 121 0.56 -9.25 2.07
C ARG A 121 0.16 -10.34 1.07
N SER A 122 -0.18 -11.51 1.58
CA SER A 122 -0.63 -12.61 0.74
C SER A 122 -2.06 -12.39 0.23
N PRO A 123 -2.34 -12.67 -1.06
CA PRO A 123 -3.72 -12.66 -1.58
C PRO A 123 -4.55 -13.85 -1.08
N TYR A 124 -3.92 -14.79 -0.35
CA TYR A 124 -4.54 -15.98 0.23
C TYR A 124 -4.94 -15.81 1.70
N GLU A 125 -4.58 -14.68 2.31
CA GLU A 125 -5.07 -14.31 3.64
C GLU A 125 -6.57 -14.01 3.60
N LEU A 126 -7.22 -14.19 4.75
CA LEU A 126 -8.62 -13.84 4.91
C LEU A 126 -8.79 -12.32 4.79
N SER A 127 -9.61 -11.88 3.83
CA SER A 127 -9.87 -10.45 3.60
C SER A 127 -10.47 -9.77 4.84
N GLU A 128 -11.22 -10.50 5.65
CA GLU A 128 -11.74 -10.02 6.93
C GLU A 128 -10.64 -9.68 7.95
N HIS A 129 -9.54 -10.44 7.99
CA HIS A 129 -8.41 -10.13 8.86
C HIS A 129 -7.73 -8.84 8.42
N GLN A 130 -7.49 -8.69 7.12
CA GLN A 130 -6.87 -7.48 6.55
C GLN A 130 -7.77 -6.25 6.73
N ALA A 131 -9.10 -6.38 6.62
CA ALA A 131 -10.04 -5.31 6.94
C ALA A 131 -10.00 -4.92 8.43
N GLY A 132 -9.92 -5.91 9.33
CA GLY A 132 -9.74 -5.68 10.76
C GLY A 132 -8.40 -5.01 11.09
N GLU A 133 -7.33 -5.38 10.37
CA GLU A 133 -5.99 -4.80 10.50
C GLU A 133 -5.96 -3.32 10.09
N ILE A 134 -6.63 -3.00 8.97
CA ILE A 134 -6.78 -1.61 8.49
C ILE A 134 -7.48 -0.74 9.54
N ALA A 135 -8.56 -1.24 10.12
CA ALA A 135 -9.27 -0.53 11.17
C ALA A 135 -8.42 -0.34 12.43
N TRP A 136 -7.63 -1.36 12.80
CA TRP A 136 -6.68 -1.27 13.90
C TRP A 136 -5.63 -0.17 13.65
N TYR A 137 -5.01 -0.12 12.46
CA TYR A 137 -4.03 0.93 12.18
C TYR A 137 -4.65 2.32 12.14
N TYR A 138 -5.83 2.48 11.54
CA TYR A 138 -6.51 3.78 11.54
C TYR A 138 -6.76 4.25 12.98
N GLU A 139 -7.29 3.38 13.83
CA GLU A 139 -7.54 3.67 15.25
C GLU A 139 -6.28 4.11 16.02
N HIS A 140 -5.13 3.49 15.74
CA HIS A 140 -3.88 3.73 16.50
C HIS A 140 -2.98 4.82 15.89
N GLU A 141 -3.10 5.08 14.58
CA GLU A 141 -2.18 5.97 13.86
C GLU A 141 -2.85 7.27 13.39
N GLY A 142 -4.19 7.33 13.36
CA GLY A 142 -4.93 8.54 13.01
C GLY A 142 -5.00 8.87 11.52
N VAL A 143 -4.37 8.05 10.68
CA VAL A 143 -4.34 8.20 9.22
C VAL A 143 -4.83 6.91 8.57
N ARG A 144 -5.64 7.04 7.53
CA ARG A 144 -6.20 5.90 6.80
C ARG A 144 -5.15 5.27 5.88
N PRO A 145 -4.96 3.94 5.92
CA PRO A 145 -4.03 3.24 5.04
C PRO A 145 -4.30 3.46 3.55
N ILE A 146 -3.30 3.14 2.73
CA ILE A 146 -3.34 3.08 1.27
C ILE A 146 -3.16 1.61 0.84
N LEU A 147 -3.91 1.16 -0.18
CA LEU A 147 -3.84 -0.21 -0.69
C LEU A 147 -3.26 -0.25 -2.11
N VAL A 148 -2.30 -1.13 -2.38
CA VAL A 148 -1.79 -1.37 -3.74
C VAL A 148 -1.77 -2.86 -4.02
N GLY A 149 -2.54 -3.31 -5.01
CA GLY A 149 -2.69 -4.72 -5.34
C GLY A 149 -2.28 -5.07 -6.76
N HIS A 150 -1.50 -6.14 -6.93
CA HIS A 150 -1.13 -6.68 -8.24
C HIS A 150 -1.80 -8.04 -8.48
N SER A 151 -2.38 -8.26 -9.65
CA SER A 151 -2.99 -9.52 -10.07
C SER A 151 -4.01 -10.07 -9.05
N GLN A 152 -3.80 -11.27 -8.47
CA GLN A 152 -4.64 -11.79 -7.37
C GLN A 152 -4.69 -10.85 -6.15
N GLY A 153 -3.62 -10.10 -5.89
CA GLY A 153 -3.58 -9.08 -4.85
C GLY A 153 -4.49 -7.90 -5.16
N GLY A 154 -4.65 -7.53 -6.43
CA GLY A 154 -5.66 -6.56 -6.86
C GLY A 154 -7.09 -7.04 -6.56
N ILE A 155 -7.35 -8.34 -6.74
CA ILE A 155 -8.64 -8.95 -6.35
C ILE A 155 -8.82 -8.90 -4.83
N GLN A 156 -7.75 -9.16 -4.07
CA GLN A 156 -7.77 -9.10 -2.62
C GLN A 156 -8.03 -7.68 -2.10
N VAL A 157 -7.44 -6.64 -2.71
CA VAL A 157 -7.76 -5.23 -2.39
C VAL A 157 -9.25 -4.97 -2.56
N VAL A 158 -9.86 -5.40 -3.67
CA VAL A 158 -11.31 -5.23 -3.86
C VAL A 158 -12.13 -6.00 -2.82
N LYS A 159 -11.72 -7.22 -2.43
CA LYS A 159 -12.36 -7.94 -1.32
C LYS A 159 -12.31 -7.12 -0.04
N ILE A 160 -11.14 -6.59 0.34
CA ILE A 160 -10.97 -5.79 1.54
C ILE A 160 -11.93 -4.59 1.54
N LEU A 161 -12.04 -3.87 0.44
CA LEU A 161 -12.98 -2.75 0.31
C LEU A 161 -14.43 -3.19 0.57
N HIS A 162 -14.85 -4.34 0.04
CA HIS A 162 -16.17 -4.91 0.28
C HIS A 162 -16.36 -5.48 1.71
N GLU A 163 -15.30 -5.99 2.35
CA GLU A 163 -15.36 -6.37 3.76
C GLU A 163 -15.63 -5.14 4.64
N LEU A 164 -14.90 -4.05 4.39
CA LEU A 164 -15.10 -2.77 5.07
C LEU A 164 -16.49 -2.18 4.76
N ALA A 165 -17.02 -2.40 3.56
CA ALA A 165 -18.35 -1.92 3.16
C ALA A 165 -19.49 -2.75 3.78
N GLY A 166 -19.18 -3.88 4.41
CA GLY A 166 -20.17 -4.78 4.97
C GLY A 166 -20.91 -5.63 3.92
N THR A 167 -20.44 -5.66 2.66
CA THR A 167 -21.05 -6.44 1.57
C THR A 167 -21.20 -7.91 1.95
N PHE A 168 -20.23 -8.45 2.71
CA PHE A 168 -20.22 -9.85 3.10
C PHE A 168 -20.70 -10.13 4.53
N GLY A 169 -21.26 -9.13 5.20
CA GLY A 169 -21.79 -9.26 6.55
C GLY A 169 -21.71 -7.94 7.32
N PRO A 170 -22.57 -7.74 8.34
CA PRO A 170 -22.74 -6.44 8.99
C PRO A 170 -21.64 -6.07 9.98
N THR A 171 -20.77 -7.00 10.36
CA THR A 171 -19.75 -6.80 11.41
C THR A 171 -18.40 -7.38 11.00
N ARG A 172 -17.31 -6.72 11.37
CA ARG A 172 -15.95 -7.23 11.26
C ARG A 172 -15.23 -7.07 12.58
N ARG A 173 -14.49 -8.09 12.97
CA ARG A 173 -13.65 -8.05 14.17
C ARG A 173 -12.40 -7.24 13.89
N VAL A 174 -11.89 -6.56 14.91
CA VAL A 174 -10.58 -5.93 14.84
C VAL A 174 -9.51 -7.02 14.83
N PHE A 175 -8.48 -6.86 13.99
CA PHE A 175 -7.33 -7.75 13.94
C PHE A 175 -6.10 -6.98 14.40
N ASN A 176 -5.43 -7.49 15.44
CA ASN A 176 -4.25 -6.86 16.00
C ASN A 176 -2.99 -7.37 15.25
N PRO A 177 -2.30 -6.53 14.46
CA PRO A 177 -1.14 -6.95 13.68
C PRO A 177 0.08 -7.30 14.55
N VAL A 178 0.11 -6.84 15.80
CA VAL A 178 1.23 -7.07 16.73
C VAL A 178 1.10 -8.45 17.39
N THR A 179 -0.08 -8.80 17.88
CA THR A 179 -0.33 -10.13 18.46
C THR A 179 -0.71 -11.18 17.42
N ARG A 180 -1.10 -10.75 16.21
CA ARG A 180 -1.65 -11.57 15.11
C ARG A 180 -2.93 -12.30 15.50
N GLU A 181 -3.75 -11.68 16.34
CA GLU A 181 -5.00 -12.24 16.83
C GLU A 181 -6.20 -11.34 16.51
N LEU A 182 -7.36 -11.96 16.35
CA LEU A 182 -8.62 -11.24 16.32
C LEU A 182 -8.98 -10.80 17.74
N GLU A 183 -9.31 -9.53 17.91
CA GLU A 183 -9.80 -8.99 19.17
C GLU A 183 -11.32 -9.26 19.29
N GLU A 184 -11.82 -9.51 20.51
CA GLU A 184 -13.25 -9.77 20.78
C GLU A 184 -14.09 -8.47 20.74
N ARG A 185 -13.89 -7.65 19.71
CA ARG A 185 -14.63 -6.42 19.44
C ARG A 185 -14.81 -6.19 17.94
N THR A 186 -15.87 -5.48 17.60
CA THR A 186 -16.24 -5.14 16.20
C THR A 186 -16.28 -3.65 15.94
N THR A 187 -15.81 -2.87 16.91
CA THR A 187 -15.78 -1.40 16.92
C THR A 187 -14.36 -0.91 17.17
N ILE A 188 -14.10 0.30 16.69
CA ILE A 188 -12.90 1.08 16.96
C ILE A 188 -13.27 2.43 17.57
N ILE A 189 -12.32 3.04 18.26
CA ILE A 189 -12.38 4.45 18.65
C ILE A 189 -11.84 5.28 17.49
N ASP A 190 -12.71 6.08 16.87
CA ASP A 190 -12.30 6.99 15.82
C ASP A 190 -11.25 7.97 16.36
N PRO A 191 -10.03 8.00 15.79
CA PRO A 191 -8.90 8.74 16.35
C PRO A 191 -9.09 10.25 16.29
N LEU A 192 -9.92 10.74 15.37
CA LEU A 192 -10.15 12.17 15.15
C LEU A 192 -11.28 12.72 16.02
N SER A 193 -12.37 11.95 16.15
CA SER A 193 -13.56 12.37 16.90
C SER A 193 -13.64 11.80 18.32
N GLY A 194 -12.87 10.75 18.63
CA GLY A 194 -12.92 10.01 19.88
C GLY A 194 -14.18 9.15 20.05
N ARG A 195 -15.03 9.06 19.02
CA ARG A 195 -16.28 8.30 19.08
C ARG A 195 -16.04 6.84 18.72
N GLU A 196 -16.72 5.95 19.44
CA GLU A 196 -16.79 4.55 19.05
C GLU A 196 -17.60 4.39 17.76
N ARG A 197 -17.10 3.58 16.82
CA ARG A 197 -17.76 3.27 15.54
C ARG A 197 -17.44 1.85 15.09
N PRO A 198 -18.29 1.20 14.29
CA PRO A 198 -18.00 -0.13 13.76
C PRO A 198 -16.77 -0.14 12.84
N VAL A 199 -16.11 -1.30 12.72
CA VAL A 199 -15.09 -1.56 11.69
C VAL A 199 -15.70 -1.44 10.28
N VAL A 200 -16.92 -1.95 10.10
CA VAL A 200 -17.69 -1.71 8.87
C VAL A 200 -17.98 -0.22 8.74
N GLY A 201 -17.65 0.35 7.59
CA GLY A 201 -17.69 1.78 7.32
C GLY A 201 -16.40 2.53 7.64
N VAL A 202 -15.34 1.85 8.10
CA VAL A 202 -13.96 2.38 7.98
C VAL A 202 -13.58 2.39 6.50
N SER A 203 -12.87 3.43 6.06
CA SER A 203 -12.39 3.55 4.69
C SER A 203 -10.87 3.67 4.63
N VAL A 204 -10.31 3.39 3.46
CA VAL A 204 -8.92 3.70 3.10
C VAL A 204 -8.86 5.00 2.31
N SER A 205 -7.72 5.70 2.34
CA SER A 205 -7.58 6.98 1.62
C SER A 205 -7.46 6.74 0.11
N TYR A 206 -6.66 5.77 -0.29
CA TYR A 206 -6.43 5.43 -1.69
C TYR A 206 -6.32 3.93 -1.91
N ALA A 207 -6.78 3.45 -3.07
CA ALA A 207 -6.53 2.10 -3.53
C ALA A 207 -6.12 2.07 -5.01
N ALA A 208 -5.07 1.32 -5.34
CA ALA A 208 -4.61 1.06 -6.70
C ALA A 208 -4.59 -0.44 -6.97
N VAL A 209 -5.10 -0.86 -8.13
CA VAL A 209 -5.01 -2.27 -8.54
C VAL A 209 -4.57 -2.41 -9.99
N VAL A 210 -3.70 -3.37 -10.29
CA VAL A 210 -3.24 -3.66 -11.65
C VAL A 210 -3.35 -5.14 -11.99
N GLY A 211 -3.78 -5.47 -13.20
CA GLY A 211 -3.91 -6.86 -13.66
C GLY A 211 -5.01 -7.64 -12.95
N THR A 212 -6.01 -6.96 -12.38
CA THR A 212 -7.08 -7.59 -11.61
C THR A 212 -8.06 -8.35 -12.51
N GLY A 213 -8.09 -9.68 -12.38
CA GLY A 213 -9.13 -10.54 -12.97
C GLY A 213 -8.59 -11.73 -13.76
N GLY A 214 -9.30 -12.10 -14.82
CA GLY A 214 -8.90 -13.17 -15.74
C GLY A 214 -8.84 -14.54 -15.09
N TRP A 215 -7.78 -15.29 -15.39
CA TRP A 215 -7.59 -16.66 -14.89
C TRP A 215 -7.62 -16.76 -13.37
N ALA A 216 -7.25 -15.72 -12.64
CA ALA A 216 -7.34 -15.73 -11.18
C ALA A 216 -8.78 -15.91 -10.68
N LEU A 217 -9.79 -15.40 -11.39
CA LEU A 217 -11.20 -15.49 -10.95
C LEU A 217 -11.77 -16.91 -11.02
N VAL A 218 -11.10 -17.86 -11.68
CA VAL A 218 -11.52 -19.27 -11.67
C VAL A 218 -11.23 -19.94 -10.33
N LEU A 219 -10.29 -19.39 -9.54
CA LEU A 219 -9.86 -19.99 -8.29
C LEU A 219 -10.92 -19.76 -7.18
N PRO A 220 -11.31 -20.80 -6.40
CA PRO A 220 -12.35 -20.70 -5.38
C PRO A 220 -12.12 -19.61 -4.34
N VAL A 221 -10.86 -19.30 -4.03
CA VAL A 221 -10.49 -18.25 -3.07
C VAL A 221 -11.01 -16.86 -3.47
N HIS A 222 -11.36 -16.64 -4.74
CA HIS A 222 -11.85 -15.34 -5.24
C HIS A 222 -13.36 -15.28 -5.49
N TRP A 223 -14.09 -16.39 -5.34
CA TRP A 223 -15.50 -16.46 -5.74
C TRP A 223 -16.43 -15.50 -4.97
N LYS A 224 -16.04 -15.11 -3.75
CA LYS A 224 -16.78 -14.15 -2.91
C LYS A 224 -16.97 -12.79 -3.59
N VAL A 225 -16.06 -12.38 -4.48
CA VAL A 225 -16.11 -11.08 -5.17
C VAL A 225 -16.47 -11.16 -6.65
N VAL A 226 -16.71 -12.34 -7.23
CA VAL A 226 -16.91 -12.47 -8.69
C VAL A 226 -18.03 -11.57 -9.21
N ASN A 227 -19.10 -11.39 -8.43
CA ASN A 227 -20.24 -10.55 -8.82
C ASN A 227 -20.04 -9.05 -8.57
N VAL A 228 -19.01 -8.67 -7.80
CA VAL A 228 -18.78 -7.28 -7.37
C VAL A 228 -17.37 -6.77 -7.69
N ILE A 229 -16.53 -7.57 -8.36
CA ILE A 229 -15.11 -7.27 -8.58
C ILE A 229 -14.84 -5.94 -9.30
N ARG A 230 -15.82 -5.42 -10.06
CA ARG A 230 -15.74 -4.14 -10.76
C ARG A 230 -16.48 -3.00 -10.07
N ALA A 231 -17.26 -3.29 -9.04
CA ALA A 231 -18.02 -2.31 -8.29
C ALA A 231 -17.18 -1.86 -7.09
N ILE A 232 -16.88 -0.57 -7.00
CA ILE A 232 -16.03 -0.02 -5.95
C ILE A 232 -16.91 0.68 -4.90
N PRO A 233 -16.92 0.20 -3.65
CA PRO A 233 -17.74 0.78 -2.59
C PRO A 233 -17.13 2.07 -2.03
N ASP A 234 -17.92 2.80 -1.23
CA ASP A 234 -17.53 4.07 -0.58
C ASP A 234 -16.52 3.91 0.57
N THR A 235 -15.89 2.74 0.71
CA THR A 235 -14.82 2.48 1.67
C THR A 235 -13.43 2.83 1.13
N VAL A 236 -13.39 3.61 0.05
CA VAL A 236 -12.20 4.28 -0.47
C VAL A 236 -12.58 5.65 -1.02
N ASP A 237 -11.74 6.67 -0.81
CA ASP A 237 -11.98 7.99 -1.39
C ASP A 237 -11.67 8.00 -2.89
N ASP A 238 -10.45 7.59 -3.26
CA ASP A 238 -10.01 7.48 -4.65
C ASP A 238 -9.52 6.04 -4.96
N PHE A 239 -10.01 5.48 -6.06
CA PHE A 239 -9.61 4.18 -6.58
C PHE A 239 -9.06 4.30 -7.99
N THR A 240 -7.91 3.69 -8.27
CA THR A 240 -7.38 3.56 -9.63
C THR A 240 -7.25 2.11 -10.06
N GLY A 241 -7.99 1.73 -11.10
CA GLY A 241 -7.85 0.45 -11.78
C GLY A 241 -6.94 0.59 -13.00
N TYR A 242 -5.83 -0.13 -13.01
CA TYR A 242 -4.91 -0.21 -14.14
C TYR A 242 -5.17 -1.48 -14.95
N ARG A 243 -5.42 -1.31 -16.25
CA ARG A 243 -5.49 -2.41 -17.22
C ARG A 243 -4.28 -2.34 -18.14
N ILE A 244 -3.84 -3.50 -18.63
CA ILE A 244 -2.80 -3.58 -19.67
C ILE A 244 -3.52 -3.78 -21.00
N GLY A 245 -3.16 -2.99 -22.02
CA GLY A 245 -3.90 -2.98 -23.29
C GLY A 245 -4.05 -4.35 -23.97
N LEU A 246 -3.09 -5.24 -23.76
CA LEU A 246 -3.16 -6.66 -24.11
C LEU A 246 -2.68 -7.50 -22.94
N ASP A 247 -3.59 -8.18 -22.26
CA ASP A 247 -3.30 -8.97 -21.06
C ASP A 247 -3.92 -10.37 -21.15
N PHE A 248 -3.13 -11.36 -21.55
CA PHE A 248 -3.61 -12.73 -21.63
C PHE A 248 -4.01 -13.30 -20.26
N PHE A 249 -3.36 -12.86 -19.18
CA PHE A 249 -3.61 -13.38 -17.84
C PHE A 249 -4.87 -12.78 -17.23
N ALA A 250 -5.05 -11.46 -17.38
CA ALA A 250 -6.25 -10.77 -16.94
C ALA A 250 -7.44 -10.96 -17.91
N TRP A 251 -7.25 -11.61 -19.05
CA TRP A 251 -8.20 -11.65 -20.18
C TRP A 251 -8.62 -10.25 -20.64
N ASP A 252 -7.65 -9.36 -20.83
CA ASP A 252 -7.89 -8.04 -21.41
C ASP A 252 -7.45 -8.03 -22.88
N ALA A 253 -8.36 -7.56 -23.72
CA ALA A 253 -8.16 -7.34 -25.14
C ALA A 253 -9.05 -6.16 -25.58
N PRO A 254 -8.72 -5.48 -26.70
CA PRO A 254 -9.59 -4.45 -27.27
C PRO A 254 -11.02 -4.97 -27.47
N GLY A 255 -12.01 -4.22 -26.98
CA GLY A 255 -13.44 -4.57 -27.02
C GLY A 255 -14.00 -5.15 -25.72
N LEU A 256 -13.16 -5.42 -24.70
CA LEU A 256 -13.58 -5.88 -23.37
C LEU A 256 -13.67 -4.76 -22.32
N GLU A 257 -13.50 -3.49 -22.72
CA GLU A 257 -13.49 -2.35 -21.83
C GLU A 257 -14.73 -2.29 -20.93
N ALA A 258 -15.92 -2.48 -21.50
CA ALA A 258 -17.19 -2.37 -20.79
C ALA A 258 -17.35 -3.38 -19.64
N VAL A 259 -16.69 -4.54 -19.71
CA VAL A 259 -16.78 -5.60 -18.68
C VAL A 259 -15.59 -5.60 -17.70
N LYS A 260 -14.55 -4.82 -18.00
CA LYS A 260 -13.31 -4.72 -17.19
C LYS A 260 -13.18 -3.40 -16.45
N THR A 261 -13.95 -2.40 -16.84
CA THR A 261 -13.95 -1.06 -16.23
C THR A 261 -14.52 -1.13 -14.82
N PHE A 262 -13.75 -0.62 -13.86
CA PHE A 262 -14.23 -0.39 -12.51
C PHE A 262 -15.18 0.81 -12.48
N HIS A 263 -16.22 0.74 -11.65
CA HIS A 263 -17.19 1.82 -11.47
C HIS A 263 -17.50 2.00 -9.99
N ALA A 264 -17.84 3.24 -9.61
CA ALA A 264 -18.25 3.55 -8.25
C ALA A 264 -19.67 3.06 -7.97
N GLU A 265 -19.92 2.51 -6.78
CA GLU A 265 -21.27 2.24 -6.28
C GLU A 265 -21.92 3.49 -5.66
N GLY A 266 -21.12 4.50 -5.32
CA GLY A 266 -21.57 5.71 -4.65
C GLY A 266 -20.66 6.91 -4.90
N LYS A 267 -20.04 7.40 -3.83
CA LYS A 267 -19.19 8.60 -3.78
C LYS A 267 -17.72 8.35 -4.09
N ALA A 268 -17.25 7.09 -4.03
CA ALA A 268 -15.87 6.77 -4.36
C ALA A 268 -15.50 7.32 -5.75
N LYS A 269 -14.34 7.98 -5.87
CA LYS A 269 -13.84 8.43 -7.17
C LYS A 269 -13.09 7.29 -7.83
N VAL A 270 -13.56 6.85 -9.00
CA VAL A 270 -12.97 5.71 -9.71
C VAL A 270 -12.34 6.19 -11.01
N ARG A 271 -11.04 5.96 -11.16
CA ARG A 271 -10.29 6.19 -12.40
C ARG A 271 -9.83 4.87 -12.99
N ASN A 272 -9.95 4.73 -14.31
CA ASN A 272 -9.47 3.57 -15.04
C ASN A 272 -8.36 4.01 -15.99
N VAL A 273 -7.18 3.41 -15.86
CA VAL A 273 -5.97 3.79 -16.60
C VAL A 273 -5.55 2.64 -17.50
N THR A 274 -5.27 2.96 -18.76
CA THR A 274 -4.74 1.98 -19.71
C THR A 274 -3.22 2.10 -19.76
N LEU A 275 -2.52 1.10 -19.27
CA LEU A 275 -1.07 1.02 -19.36
C LEU A 275 -0.62 0.60 -20.77
N PRO A 276 0.61 0.95 -21.18
CA PRO A 276 1.16 0.55 -22.47
C PRO A 276 1.01 -0.96 -22.71
N ALA A 277 0.56 -1.34 -23.91
CA ALA A 277 0.32 -2.75 -24.25
C ALA A 277 1.59 -3.64 -24.23
N VAL A 278 2.77 -3.02 -24.23
CA VAL A 278 4.07 -3.71 -24.09
C VAL A 278 4.38 -4.13 -22.65
N TYR A 279 3.61 -3.64 -21.66
CA TYR A 279 3.82 -4.02 -20.27
C TYR A 279 3.47 -5.48 -20.07
N SER A 280 4.26 -6.18 -19.26
CA SER A 280 3.99 -7.56 -18.89
C SER A 280 3.12 -7.59 -17.64
N HIS A 281 2.01 -8.34 -17.69
CA HIS A 281 1.14 -8.59 -16.53
C HIS A 281 1.93 -8.89 -15.26
N VAL A 282 2.87 -9.84 -15.35
CA VAL A 282 3.62 -10.31 -14.19
C VAL A 282 4.57 -9.23 -13.67
N PHE A 283 5.25 -8.52 -14.57
CA PHE A 283 6.37 -7.65 -14.22
C PHE A 283 6.01 -6.17 -13.97
N VAL A 284 4.74 -5.77 -14.03
CA VAL A 284 4.37 -4.36 -13.76
C VAL A 284 4.97 -3.81 -12.45
N PRO A 285 4.98 -4.55 -11.33
CA PRO A 285 5.56 -4.04 -10.08
C PRO A 285 7.09 -3.87 -10.08
N ALA A 286 7.81 -4.44 -11.06
CA ALA A 286 9.27 -4.33 -11.15
C ALA A 286 9.69 -2.89 -11.49
N THR A 287 9.97 -2.10 -10.45
CA THR A 287 10.09 -0.63 -10.54
C THR A 287 11.23 -0.06 -9.70
N SER A 288 11.92 -0.86 -8.88
CA SER A 288 12.99 -0.38 -7.98
C SER A 288 14.07 0.42 -8.72
N GLN A 289 14.41 0.02 -9.94
CA GLN A 289 15.38 0.70 -10.81
C GLN A 289 15.01 2.17 -11.11
N LEU A 290 13.73 2.52 -11.04
CA LEU A 290 13.25 3.87 -11.38
C LEU A 290 13.68 4.92 -10.34
N ALA A 291 13.99 4.51 -9.11
CA ALA A 291 14.43 5.41 -8.06
C ALA A 291 15.95 5.69 -8.10
N GLU A 292 16.73 4.99 -8.93
CA GLU A 292 18.20 5.05 -8.90
C GLU A 292 18.76 6.37 -9.44
N SER A 293 18.13 6.96 -10.47
CA SER A 293 18.63 8.17 -11.11
C SER A 293 17.86 9.42 -10.67
N THR A 294 18.60 10.50 -10.39
CA THR A 294 17.99 11.80 -10.03
C THR A 294 17.09 12.34 -11.15
N ALA A 295 17.46 12.15 -12.42
CA ALA A 295 16.64 12.57 -13.55
C ALA A 295 15.29 11.86 -13.58
N MET A 296 15.27 10.53 -13.37
CA MET A 296 14.02 9.76 -13.30
C MET A 296 13.18 10.19 -12.09
N ARG A 297 13.78 10.34 -10.89
CA ARG A 297 13.07 10.82 -9.70
C ARG A 297 12.44 12.19 -9.90
N THR A 298 13.16 13.12 -10.53
CA THR A 298 12.63 14.45 -10.87
C THR A 298 11.44 14.35 -11.82
N TRP A 299 11.54 13.53 -12.87
CA TRP A 299 10.44 13.30 -13.81
C TRP A 299 9.21 12.69 -13.13
N LEU A 300 9.41 11.67 -12.30
CA LEU A 300 8.35 11.01 -11.52
C LEU A 300 7.68 11.99 -10.53
N ASN A 301 8.45 12.88 -9.91
CA ASN A 301 7.92 13.86 -8.97
C ASN A 301 7.13 14.97 -9.65
N ALA A 302 7.47 15.31 -10.90
CA ALA A 302 6.74 16.27 -11.72
C ALA A 302 5.57 15.64 -12.51
N PHE A 303 5.33 14.32 -12.37
CA PHE A 303 4.28 13.63 -13.09
C PHE A 303 2.90 14.18 -12.73
N ASP A 304 2.14 14.50 -13.77
CA ASP A 304 0.76 14.97 -13.70
C ASP A 304 -0.11 14.03 -14.56
N PRO A 305 -1.05 13.28 -13.96
CA PRO A 305 -1.93 12.36 -14.68
C PRO A 305 -2.90 13.09 -15.63
N ASP A 306 -3.22 14.36 -15.37
CA ASP A 306 -4.21 15.13 -16.13
C ASP A 306 -3.57 15.98 -17.25
N ASN A 307 -2.25 16.08 -17.29
CA ASN A 307 -1.49 16.85 -18.29
C ASN A 307 -0.64 15.96 -19.22
N GLU A 308 -1.31 15.08 -19.97
CA GLU A 308 -0.62 14.22 -20.93
C GLU A 308 0.09 15.01 -22.04
N ALA A 309 -0.56 16.06 -22.57
CA ALA A 309 -0.02 16.86 -23.68
C ALA A 309 1.25 17.65 -23.30
N GLY A 310 1.40 18.03 -22.04
CA GLY A 310 2.57 18.75 -21.52
C GLY A 310 3.63 17.86 -20.88
N ARG A 311 3.46 16.53 -20.91
CA ARG A 311 4.37 15.60 -20.24
C ARG A 311 5.74 15.60 -20.91
N ALA A 312 6.79 15.83 -20.12
CA ALA A 312 8.17 15.71 -20.60
C ALA A 312 8.48 14.27 -21.03
N ALA A 313 9.44 14.10 -21.95
CA ALA A 313 9.93 12.77 -22.32
C ALA A 313 10.53 12.05 -21.11
N VAL A 314 10.30 10.73 -21.03
CA VAL A 314 10.91 9.88 -20.00
C VAL A 314 12.44 9.91 -20.17
N PRO A 315 13.21 10.17 -19.11
CA PRO A 315 14.67 10.34 -19.22
C PRO A 315 15.43 9.11 -19.74
N ASP A 316 14.91 7.91 -19.48
CA ASP A 316 15.42 6.65 -20.02
C ASP A 316 14.31 5.94 -20.80
N ALA A 317 14.45 5.87 -22.12
CA ALA A 317 13.48 5.23 -22.99
C ALA A 317 13.44 3.70 -22.83
N ALA A 318 14.47 3.09 -22.25
CA ALA A 318 14.50 1.66 -21.95
C ALA A 318 13.81 1.33 -20.61
N ALA A 319 13.56 2.33 -19.76
CA ALA A 319 12.90 2.12 -18.49
C ALA A 319 11.48 1.60 -18.67
N THR A 320 11.19 0.45 -18.06
CA THR A 320 9.87 -0.18 -18.08
C THR A 320 9.02 0.25 -16.89
N ASN A 321 7.70 0.05 -16.97
CA ASN A 321 6.75 0.26 -15.88
C ASN A 321 6.64 1.71 -15.33
N VAL A 322 7.34 2.66 -15.96
CA VAL A 322 7.40 4.08 -15.56
C VAL A 322 6.01 4.69 -15.38
N MET A 323 5.07 4.42 -16.28
CA MET A 323 3.74 5.02 -16.24
C MET A 323 2.91 4.53 -15.05
N PHE A 324 3.05 3.25 -14.67
CA PHE A 324 2.41 2.71 -13.48
C PHE A 324 3.02 3.34 -12.22
N ALA A 325 4.34 3.33 -12.12
CA ALA A 325 5.06 3.87 -10.97
C ALA A 325 4.77 5.36 -10.75
N ALA A 326 4.79 6.16 -11.82
CA ALA A 326 4.56 7.60 -11.77
C ALA A 326 3.16 7.95 -11.28
N ASP A 327 2.15 7.28 -11.82
CA ASP A 327 0.74 7.56 -11.52
C ASP A 327 0.35 7.10 -10.11
N VAL A 328 0.81 5.92 -9.70
CA VAL A 328 0.61 5.44 -8.33
C VAL A 328 1.38 6.32 -7.34
N TRP A 329 2.62 6.73 -7.64
CA TRP A 329 3.39 7.62 -6.77
C TRP A 329 2.75 9.00 -6.61
N HIS A 330 2.25 9.58 -7.70
CA HIS A 330 1.49 10.83 -7.68
C HIS A 330 0.30 10.73 -6.71
N SER A 331 -0.49 9.66 -6.85
CA SER A 331 -1.68 9.43 -6.02
C SER A 331 -1.31 9.16 -4.54
N ILE A 332 -0.24 8.40 -4.27
CA ILE A 332 0.26 8.17 -2.91
C ILE A 332 0.64 9.49 -2.23
N LYS A 333 1.39 10.37 -2.91
CA LYS A 333 1.79 11.66 -2.35
C LYS A 333 0.59 12.54 -2.01
N LYS A 334 -0.41 12.59 -2.91
CA LYS A 334 -1.66 13.31 -2.69
C LYS A 334 -2.37 12.84 -1.43
N HIS A 335 -2.61 11.55 -1.31
CA HIS A 335 -3.34 10.98 -0.18
C HIS A 335 -2.55 11.03 1.13
N TRP A 336 -1.22 10.92 1.05
CA TRP A 336 -0.36 11.20 2.21
C TRP A 336 -0.54 12.64 2.70
N CYS A 337 -0.48 13.62 1.81
CA CYS A 337 -0.70 15.03 2.16
C CYS A 337 -2.09 15.24 2.79
N LEU A 338 -3.15 14.72 2.17
CA LEU A 338 -4.52 14.87 2.65
C LEU A 338 -4.71 14.31 4.08
N GLU A 339 -4.25 13.08 4.33
CA GLU A 339 -4.36 12.44 5.64
C GLU A 339 -3.53 13.17 6.70
N ALA A 340 -2.31 13.59 6.36
CA ALA A 340 -1.46 14.38 7.24
C ALA A 340 -2.11 15.72 7.62
N GLN A 341 -2.66 16.44 6.64
CA GLN A 341 -3.36 17.69 6.88
C GLN A 341 -4.61 17.50 7.74
N GLN A 342 -5.39 16.44 7.50
CA GLN A 342 -6.59 16.13 8.28
C GLN A 342 -6.25 15.90 9.75
N LEU A 343 -5.26 15.06 10.04
CA LEU A 343 -4.86 14.75 11.40
C LEU A 343 -4.32 16.00 12.13
N ILE A 344 -3.49 16.81 11.46
CA ILE A 344 -2.95 18.04 12.03
C ILE A 344 -4.08 19.04 12.32
N ARG A 345 -5.05 19.21 11.41
CA ARG A 345 -6.21 20.09 11.61
C ARG A 345 -7.07 19.62 12.79
N ALA A 346 -7.36 18.31 12.87
CA ALA A 346 -8.11 17.73 13.98
C ALA A 346 -7.41 17.98 15.32
N ARG A 347 -6.09 17.78 15.38
CA ARG A 347 -5.32 18.04 16.60
C ARG A 347 -5.33 19.52 16.98
N ARG A 348 -5.22 20.44 16.01
CA ARG A 348 -5.28 21.89 16.27
C ARG A 348 -6.66 22.32 16.78
N ALA A 349 -7.73 21.71 16.30
CA ALA A 349 -9.10 22.00 16.75
C ALA A 349 -9.41 21.42 18.15
N ALA A 350 -8.68 20.40 18.58
CA ALA A 350 -8.82 19.77 19.90
C ALA A 350 -7.99 20.45 21.02
N ARG A 351 -7.18 21.47 20.69
CA ARG A 351 -6.41 22.29 21.64
C ARG A 351 -7.15 23.57 21.97
#